data_AF-A0A1H0ABJ0-F1
#
_entry.id   AF-A0A1H0ABJ0-F1
#
_cell.length_a   1.000
_cell.length_b   1.000
_cell.length_c   1.000
_cell.angle_alpha   90.00
_cell.angle_beta   90.00
_cell.angle_gamma   90.00
#
_symmetry.space_group_name_H-M   'P 1'
#
loop_
_entity.id
_entity.type
_entity.pdbx_description
1 polymer ?
#
loop_
_entity_poly.entity_id
_entity_poly.type
_entity_poly.pdbx_seq_one_letter_code
_entity_poly.pdbx_strand_id
1 'polypeptide(L)'
;MAGGGRALGVAALAAACLALGVPVAAADPGRDAEVGHDVSFPQCGDPLPDDPAFAVVGVNGGLATRPNPCLAEQLAWAAEETTGAVAAQPRLQLYVNTANPGQVRHQVTTWPARGRTPYGRCEGTNSRACSWQYGWERAAVTVTEFFVPAAEAADVDPDPGEHTWWLDVETTNTWQTGSAPARARNRAALEGMVARLAATGAEVGLYSTGRQWRRIVGVVSEDSPLHHLDSWLAGASSLAGARATCRCDPLVDGGDVVLAQYVVGGLDHDHSCV
;
A
#
# COMPACT_ATOMS: atom_id res chain seq x y z
N MET A 1 46.32 70.60 -30.19
CA MET A 1 45.73 69.26 -29.98
C MET A 1 44.23 69.37 -30.21
N ALA A 2 43.78 68.84 -31.36
CA ALA A 2 42.44 68.36 -31.75
C ALA A 2 41.20 69.01 -31.07
N GLY A 3 40.32 69.76 -31.75
CA GLY A 3 39.43 69.35 -32.86
C GLY A 3 38.13 68.78 -32.26
N GLY A 4 36.90 69.29 -32.44
CA GLY A 4 36.28 70.06 -33.50
C GLY A 4 35.03 69.29 -33.97
N GLY A 5 33.83 69.81 -33.72
CA GLY A 5 32.70 69.61 -34.63
C GLY A 5 31.47 68.80 -34.16
N ARG A 6 30.36 69.56 -34.07
CA ARG A 6 29.03 69.32 -34.67
C ARG A 6 28.03 68.35 -34.02
N ALA A 7 26.93 68.96 -33.58
CA ALA A 7 25.61 68.35 -33.43
C ALA A 7 24.96 68.05 -34.79
N LEU A 8 24.22 66.94 -34.84
CA LEU A 8 23.15 66.46 -35.75
C LEU A 8 22.95 65.00 -35.29
N GLY A 9 21.81 64.41 -34.96
CA GLY A 9 20.41 64.65 -35.24
C GLY A 9 19.77 63.25 -35.37
N VAL A 10 18.56 63.08 -34.82
CA VAL A 10 17.54 62.09 -35.23
C VAL A 10 17.81 60.59 -34.97
N ALA A 11 17.00 60.00 -34.10
CA ALA A 11 16.05 58.92 -34.43
C ALA A 11 15.79 58.04 -33.19
N ALA A 12 14.62 58.23 -32.59
CA ALA A 12 14.02 57.22 -31.72
C ALA A 12 13.65 56.01 -32.59
N LEU A 13 14.19 54.84 -32.25
CA LEU A 13 13.70 53.54 -32.72
C LEU A 13 13.33 52.73 -31.48
N ALA A 14 12.07 52.88 -31.08
CA ALA A 14 11.41 51.93 -30.21
C ALA A 14 11.30 50.62 -30.99
N ALA A 15 12.13 49.64 -30.64
CA ALA A 15 11.98 48.28 -31.13
C ALA A 15 10.78 47.63 -30.43
N ALA A 16 9.60 47.80 -31.01
CA ALA A 16 8.43 46.99 -30.68
C ALA A 16 8.70 45.55 -31.13
N CYS A 17 9.22 44.72 -30.23
CA CYS A 17 9.15 43.28 -30.39
C CYS A 17 7.70 42.88 -30.12
N LEU A 18 6.91 42.71 -31.19
CA LEU A 18 5.68 41.92 -31.11
C LEU A 18 6.09 40.50 -30.71
N ALA A 19 5.97 40.20 -29.42
CA ALA A 19 5.86 38.83 -28.96
C ALA A 19 4.54 38.30 -29.50
N LEU A 20 4.59 37.57 -30.61
CA LEU A 20 3.52 36.66 -30.98
C LEU A 20 3.37 35.69 -29.82
N GLY A 21 2.33 35.92 -29.00
CA GLY A 21 1.93 35.01 -27.96
C GLY A 21 1.50 33.71 -28.61
N VAL A 22 2.45 32.79 -28.81
CA VAL A 22 2.12 31.38 -28.88
C VAL A 22 1.47 31.08 -27.53
N PRO A 23 0.25 30.51 -27.48
CA PRO A 23 -0.22 29.96 -26.23
C PRO A 23 0.78 28.87 -25.90
N VAL A 24 1.70 29.16 -24.98
CA VAL A 24 2.33 28.10 -24.21
C VAL A 24 1.15 27.50 -23.47
N ALA A 25 0.63 26.38 -24.00
CA ALA A 25 -0.16 25.50 -23.16
C ALA A 25 0.74 25.28 -21.94
N ALA A 26 0.35 25.88 -20.82
CA ALA A 26 0.89 25.45 -19.55
C ALA A 26 0.58 23.96 -19.54
N ALA A 27 1.62 23.12 -19.64
CA ALA A 27 1.48 21.75 -19.19
C ALA A 27 0.99 21.90 -17.75
N ASP A 28 -0.26 21.49 -17.52
CA ASP A 28 -0.77 21.34 -16.16
C ASP A 28 0.31 20.54 -15.42
N PRO A 29 0.90 21.04 -14.32
CA PRO A 29 1.91 20.30 -13.59
C PRO A 29 1.28 18.96 -13.23
N GLY A 30 1.69 17.93 -13.97
CA GLY A 30 0.85 16.79 -14.26
C GLY A 30 0.15 16.27 -13.01
N ARG A 31 -1.18 16.21 -13.06
CA ARG A 31 -1.84 15.00 -12.57
C ARG A 31 -1.16 13.89 -13.33
N ASP A 32 -0.17 13.25 -12.70
CA ASP A 32 0.43 12.05 -13.27
C ASP A 32 -0.73 11.05 -13.31
N ALA A 33 -1.38 10.95 -14.47
CA ALA A 33 -2.60 10.16 -14.67
C ALA A 33 -2.38 8.67 -14.37
N GLU A 34 -1.14 8.27 -14.10
CA GLU A 34 -0.68 6.93 -13.76
C GLU A 34 -0.49 6.74 -12.24
N VAL A 35 -0.83 7.72 -11.41
CA VAL A 35 -0.70 7.63 -9.95
C VAL A 35 -1.97 7.07 -9.34
N GLY A 36 -1.81 6.01 -8.55
CA GLY A 36 -2.85 5.50 -7.67
C GLY A 36 -2.76 6.10 -6.27
N HIS A 37 -3.75 5.77 -5.44
CA HIS A 37 -3.80 6.22 -4.06
C HIS A 37 -4.25 5.09 -3.14
N ASP A 38 -3.55 4.94 -2.01
CA ASP A 38 -4.04 4.16 -0.89
C ASP A 38 -4.72 5.03 0.16
N VAL A 39 -5.88 4.57 0.65
CA VAL A 39 -6.73 5.30 1.61
C VAL A 39 -7.29 4.35 2.66
N SER A 40 -7.52 4.86 3.87
CA SER A 40 -8.17 4.09 4.93
C SER A 40 -8.80 5.00 5.99
N PHE A 41 -8.98 4.49 7.20
CA PHE A 41 -9.62 5.18 8.30
C PHE A 41 -9.08 6.59 8.63
N PRO A 42 -7.80 6.97 8.35
CA PRO A 42 -7.35 8.35 8.59
C PRO A 42 -8.04 9.37 7.70
N GLN A 43 -8.54 8.97 6.52
CA GLN A 43 -9.23 9.83 5.56
C GLN A 43 -10.76 9.79 5.69
N CYS A 44 -11.31 9.16 6.74
CA CYS A 44 -12.77 9.15 6.91
C CYS A 44 -13.33 10.57 7.09
N GLY A 45 -14.30 10.94 6.26
CA GLY A 45 -14.96 12.25 6.27
C GLY A 45 -14.19 13.35 5.54
N ASP A 46 -13.02 13.06 5.00
CA ASP A 46 -12.26 13.97 4.16
C ASP A 46 -12.57 13.73 2.67
N PRO A 47 -12.48 14.75 1.80
CA PRO A 47 -12.52 14.55 0.36
C PRO A 47 -11.37 13.64 -0.10
N LEU A 48 -11.68 12.66 -0.94
CA LEU A 48 -10.70 11.77 -1.54
C LEU A 48 -10.25 12.29 -2.91
N PRO A 49 -9.10 11.85 -3.44
CA PRO A 49 -8.60 12.31 -4.73
C PRO A 49 -9.56 11.99 -5.89
N ASP A 50 -9.71 12.94 -6.81
CA ASP A 50 -10.41 12.74 -8.08
C ASP A 50 -9.52 12.00 -9.09
N ASP A 51 -10.12 11.17 -9.92
CA ASP A 51 -9.47 10.49 -11.06
C ASP A 51 -8.17 9.70 -10.74
N PRO A 52 -8.05 8.94 -9.63
CA PRO A 52 -6.87 8.09 -9.39
C PRO A 52 -6.70 7.03 -10.49
N ALA A 53 -5.47 6.67 -10.83
CA ALA A 53 -5.23 5.59 -11.81
C ALA A 53 -5.79 4.24 -11.34
N PHE A 54 -5.61 3.96 -10.05
CA PHE A 54 -6.10 2.82 -9.29
C PHE A 54 -6.16 3.20 -7.81
N ALA A 55 -6.85 2.41 -6.99
CA ALA A 55 -6.98 2.64 -5.56
C ALA A 55 -6.64 1.39 -4.75
N VAL A 56 -6.02 1.57 -3.59
CA VAL A 56 -5.79 0.51 -2.60
C VAL A 56 -6.52 0.87 -1.30
N VAL A 57 -7.60 0.16 -0.97
CA VAL A 57 -8.47 0.51 0.17
C VAL A 57 -8.15 -0.35 1.40
N GLY A 58 -7.88 0.31 2.52
CA GLY A 58 -7.59 -0.36 3.79
C GLY A 58 -8.84 -0.92 4.45
N VAL A 59 -8.94 -2.25 4.57
CA VAL A 59 -10.13 -2.94 5.09
C VAL A 59 -10.28 -2.79 6.61
N ASN A 60 -9.16 -2.64 7.32
CA ASN A 60 -9.15 -2.50 8.77
C ASN A 60 -8.72 -1.08 9.21
N GLY A 61 -9.13 -0.70 10.42
CA GLY A 61 -9.03 0.65 10.97
C GLY A 61 -7.77 0.86 11.81
N GLY A 62 -6.59 0.53 11.28
CA GLY A 62 -5.30 0.74 11.95
C GLY A 62 -4.90 -0.34 12.96
N LEU A 63 -5.75 -1.35 13.12
CA LEU A 63 -5.48 -2.55 13.92
C LEU A 63 -6.05 -3.76 13.19
N ALA A 64 -5.32 -4.87 13.21
CA ALA A 64 -5.73 -6.14 12.58
C ALA A 64 -7.08 -6.71 13.08
N THR A 65 -7.68 -6.12 14.12
CA THR A 65 -8.94 -6.57 14.74
C THR A 65 -10.05 -5.52 14.70
N ARG A 66 -9.85 -4.38 14.03
CA ARG A 66 -10.83 -3.28 13.98
C ARG A 66 -11.21 -3.04 12.52
N PRO A 67 -12.50 -2.99 12.15
CA PRO A 67 -12.90 -2.61 10.80
C PRO A 67 -12.58 -1.14 10.51
N ASN A 68 -12.33 -0.81 9.25
CA ASN A 68 -12.32 0.58 8.80
C ASN A 68 -13.77 1.12 8.81
N PRO A 69 -14.07 2.19 9.58
CA PRO A 69 -15.43 2.68 9.73
C PRO A 69 -16.02 3.33 8.47
N CYS A 70 -15.18 3.78 7.52
CA CYS A 70 -15.61 4.33 6.23
C CYS A 70 -15.32 3.39 5.05
N LEU A 71 -15.16 2.08 5.30
CA LEU A 71 -14.80 1.12 4.25
C LEU A 71 -15.76 1.13 3.07
N ALA A 72 -17.07 1.10 3.30
CA ALA A 72 -18.06 1.09 2.21
C ALA A 72 -17.99 2.36 1.37
N GLU A 73 -17.82 3.53 2.00
CA GLU A 73 -17.68 4.81 1.31
C GLU A 73 -16.41 4.85 0.45
N GLN A 74 -15.31 4.33 0.97
CA GLN A 74 -14.03 4.28 0.24
C GLN A 74 -14.04 3.25 -0.90
N LEU A 75 -14.73 2.12 -0.73
CA LEU A 75 -14.91 1.15 -1.81
C LEU A 75 -15.77 1.74 -2.95
N ALA A 76 -16.85 2.45 -2.61
CA ALA A 76 -17.69 3.12 -3.60
C ALA A 76 -16.90 4.21 -4.36
N TRP A 77 -16.15 5.04 -3.64
CA TRP A 77 -15.23 6.02 -4.24
C TRP A 77 -14.25 5.37 -5.21
N ALA A 78 -13.59 4.29 -4.80
CA ALA A 78 -12.62 3.61 -5.65
C ALA A 78 -13.27 3.03 -6.92
N ALA A 79 -14.49 2.49 -6.81
CA ALA A 79 -15.21 1.95 -7.96
C ALA A 79 -15.64 3.05 -8.96
N GLU A 80 -16.05 4.21 -8.45
CA GLU A 80 -16.55 5.35 -9.22
C GLU A 80 -15.41 6.17 -9.86
N GLU A 81 -14.41 6.55 -9.06
CA GLU A 81 -13.41 7.57 -9.44
C GLU A 81 -12.18 7.00 -10.15
N THR A 82 -11.88 5.70 -10.03
CA THR A 82 -10.65 5.15 -10.62
C THR A 82 -10.69 5.13 -12.15
N THR A 83 -9.69 5.68 -12.80
CA THR A 83 -9.65 5.80 -14.27
C THR A 83 -9.17 4.51 -14.96
N GLY A 84 -8.41 3.67 -14.27
CA GLY A 84 -7.78 2.49 -14.87
C GLY A 84 -6.66 2.82 -15.85
N ALA A 85 -6.05 4.01 -15.74
CA ALA A 85 -5.00 4.47 -16.65
C ALA A 85 -3.75 3.58 -16.65
N VAL A 86 -3.51 2.82 -15.58
CA VAL A 86 -2.43 1.82 -15.50
C VAL A 86 -3.03 0.43 -15.64
N ALA A 87 -3.03 -0.11 -16.87
CA ALA A 87 -3.65 -1.40 -17.17
C ALA A 87 -3.03 -2.59 -16.42
N ALA A 88 -1.78 -2.48 -15.97
CA ALA A 88 -1.09 -3.51 -15.19
C ALA A 88 -1.53 -3.57 -13.72
N GLN A 89 -2.28 -2.57 -13.24
CA GLN A 89 -2.79 -2.51 -11.88
C GLN A 89 -4.32 -2.70 -11.88
N PRO A 90 -4.87 -3.57 -11.03
CA PRO A 90 -6.31 -3.61 -10.80
C PRO A 90 -6.80 -2.23 -10.35
N ARG A 91 -7.96 -1.81 -10.87
CA ARG A 91 -8.57 -0.51 -10.54
C ARG A 91 -8.83 -0.36 -9.04
N LEU A 92 -9.26 -1.44 -8.40
CA LEU A 92 -9.46 -1.54 -6.96
C LEU A 92 -8.63 -2.70 -6.42
N GLN A 93 -7.87 -2.41 -5.37
CA GLN A 93 -7.09 -3.34 -4.58
C GLN A 93 -7.38 -3.10 -3.10
N LEU A 94 -6.97 -4.02 -2.25
CA LEU A 94 -7.26 -3.99 -0.82
C LEU A 94 -5.97 -4.13 -0.03
N TYR A 95 -5.89 -3.51 1.14
CA TYR A 95 -4.83 -3.80 2.10
C TYR A 95 -5.37 -4.05 3.51
N VAL A 96 -4.58 -4.78 4.29
CA VAL A 96 -4.93 -5.16 5.66
C VAL A 96 -3.73 -4.95 6.57
N ASN A 97 -3.87 -4.10 7.60
CA ASN A 97 -2.91 -4.06 8.70
C ASN A 97 -2.80 -5.46 9.31
N THR A 98 -1.58 -5.99 9.39
CA THR A 98 -1.31 -7.32 9.97
C THR A 98 -0.70 -7.21 11.37
N ALA A 99 -0.78 -8.29 12.16
CA ALA A 99 -0.21 -8.30 13.51
C ALA A 99 0.12 -9.73 13.98
N ASN A 100 0.90 -9.83 15.05
CA ASN A 100 1.10 -11.06 15.81
C ASN A 100 1.36 -10.74 17.30
N PRO A 101 0.32 -10.65 18.13
CA PRO A 101 0.43 -10.20 19.52
C PRO A 101 0.92 -11.28 20.50
N GLY A 102 1.52 -12.39 20.04
CA GLY A 102 1.83 -13.55 20.89
C GLY A 102 2.69 -13.27 22.14
N GLN A 103 3.56 -12.25 22.09
CA GLN A 103 4.33 -11.78 23.25
C GLN A 103 3.48 -11.06 24.30
N VAL A 104 2.44 -10.38 23.87
CA VAL A 104 1.48 -9.64 24.70
C VAL A 104 0.09 -10.28 24.68
N ARG A 105 0.01 -11.61 24.45
CA ARG A 105 -1.27 -12.32 24.26
C ARG A 105 -2.26 -12.18 25.42
N HIS A 106 -1.78 -11.85 26.62
CA HIS A 106 -2.60 -11.59 27.80
C HIS A 106 -3.35 -10.25 27.74
N GLN A 107 -3.00 -9.38 26.78
CA GLN A 107 -3.62 -8.07 26.54
C GLN A 107 -4.67 -8.11 25.41
N VAL A 108 -4.85 -9.27 24.76
CA VAL A 108 -5.80 -9.44 23.65
C VAL A 108 -6.71 -10.63 23.91
N THR A 109 -7.96 -10.54 23.47
CA THR A 109 -8.93 -11.64 23.53
C THR A 109 -8.92 -12.51 22.27
N THR A 110 -8.19 -12.07 21.25
CA THR A 110 -8.23 -12.64 19.90
C THR A 110 -7.12 -13.67 19.64
N TRP A 111 -6.34 -14.03 20.66
CA TRP A 111 -5.32 -15.06 20.56
C TRP A 111 -5.95 -16.46 20.54
N PRO A 112 -5.59 -17.34 19.58
CA PRO A 112 -6.26 -18.63 19.45
C PRO A 112 -5.92 -19.57 20.59
N ALA A 113 -6.94 -20.18 21.19
CA ALA A 113 -6.77 -21.19 22.23
C ALA A 113 -6.45 -22.59 21.66
N ARG A 114 -6.84 -22.84 20.41
CA ARG A 114 -6.68 -24.14 19.74
C ARG A 114 -6.58 -23.99 18.22
N GLY A 115 -5.99 -24.97 17.55
CA GLY A 115 -5.94 -25.02 16.08
C GLY A 115 -5.10 -26.19 15.57
N ARG A 116 -5.27 -26.54 14.29
CA ARG A 116 -4.40 -27.49 13.58
C ARG A 116 -3.78 -26.75 12.41
N THR A 117 -2.46 -26.70 12.38
CA THR A 117 -1.70 -25.87 11.45
C THR A 117 -0.56 -26.67 10.84
N PRO A 118 0.09 -26.16 9.77
CA PRO A 118 1.31 -26.76 9.24
C PRO A 118 2.45 -26.87 10.28
N TYR A 119 2.42 -26.05 11.33
CA TYR A 119 3.38 -26.06 12.44
C TYR A 119 2.99 -26.98 13.61
N GLY A 120 1.97 -27.83 13.43
CA GLY A 120 1.41 -28.68 14.48
C GLY A 120 0.18 -28.09 15.16
N ARG A 121 -0.08 -28.50 16.40
CA ARG A 121 -1.25 -28.06 17.16
C ARG A 121 -1.00 -26.69 17.79
N CYS A 122 -1.95 -25.79 17.62
CA CYS A 122 -2.06 -24.63 18.50
C CYS A 122 -2.81 -25.05 19.77
N GLU A 123 -2.27 -24.68 20.93
CA GLU A 123 -2.80 -25.00 22.26
C GLU A 123 -2.74 -23.75 23.17
N GLY A 124 -2.96 -22.56 22.61
CA GLY A 124 -2.98 -21.29 23.36
C GLY A 124 -1.60 -20.71 23.72
N THR A 125 -0.52 -21.44 23.45
CA THR A 125 0.86 -21.01 23.74
C THR A 125 1.37 -20.00 22.70
N ASN A 126 2.43 -19.25 23.01
CA ASN A 126 3.12 -18.41 22.04
C ASN A 126 4.06 -19.24 21.13
N SER A 127 3.45 -20.01 20.24
CA SER A 127 4.09 -20.93 19.30
C SER A 127 3.89 -20.50 17.85
N ARG A 128 4.68 -21.07 16.91
CA ARG A 128 4.43 -20.87 15.47
C ARG A 128 3.04 -21.36 15.06
N ALA A 129 2.58 -22.47 15.63
CA ALA A 129 1.24 -22.98 15.37
C ALA A 129 0.14 -21.98 15.78
N CYS A 130 0.23 -21.39 16.97
CA CYS A 130 -0.77 -20.38 17.37
C CYS A 130 -0.62 -19.05 16.62
N SER A 131 0.59 -18.65 16.23
CA SER A 131 0.75 -17.48 15.36
C SER A 131 0.14 -17.69 13.98
N TRP A 132 0.34 -18.86 13.37
CA TRP A 132 -0.30 -19.21 12.10
C TRP A 132 -1.82 -19.21 12.22
N GLN A 133 -2.36 -19.85 13.27
CA GLN A 133 -3.80 -19.87 13.52
C GLN A 133 -4.34 -18.44 13.73
N TYR A 134 -3.60 -17.58 14.43
CA TYR A 134 -3.97 -16.19 14.62
C TYR A 134 -4.11 -15.46 13.28
N GLY A 135 -3.12 -15.59 12.40
CA GLY A 135 -3.15 -15.01 11.07
C GLY A 135 -4.33 -15.48 10.24
N TRP A 136 -4.55 -16.80 10.20
CA TRP A 136 -5.71 -17.40 9.52
C TRP A 136 -7.04 -16.83 10.03
N GLU A 137 -7.23 -16.75 11.35
CA GLU A 137 -8.45 -16.20 11.95
C GLU A 137 -8.62 -14.70 11.70
N ARG A 138 -7.53 -13.92 11.67
CA ARG A 138 -7.59 -12.50 11.32
C ARG A 138 -8.03 -12.30 9.88
N ALA A 139 -7.39 -12.97 8.93
CA ALA A 139 -7.81 -12.91 7.52
C ALA A 139 -9.26 -13.38 7.34
N ALA A 140 -9.69 -14.43 8.05
CA ALA A 140 -11.07 -14.92 7.95
C ALA A 140 -12.08 -13.86 8.42
N VAL A 141 -11.86 -13.24 9.58
CA VAL A 141 -12.73 -12.18 10.11
C VAL A 141 -12.70 -10.95 9.21
N THR A 142 -11.52 -10.55 8.73
CA THR A 142 -11.40 -9.39 7.81
C THR A 142 -12.22 -9.59 6.55
N VAL A 143 -12.19 -10.79 5.96
CA VAL A 143 -13.00 -11.12 4.79
C VAL A 143 -14.50 -11.12 5.14
N THR A 144 -14.91 -11.92 6.12
CA THR A 144 -16.35 -12.21 6.33
C THR A 144 -17.10 -11.10 7.05
N GLU A 145 -16.46 -10.45 8.01
CA GLU A 145 -17.12 -9.48 8.89
C GLU A 145 -16.88 -8.03 8.45
N PHE A 146 -15.79 -7.76 7.71
CA PHE A 146 -15.43 -6.38 7.35
C PHE A 146 -15.62 -6.12 5.85
N PHE A 147 -14.91 -6.86 5.00
CA PHE A 147 -14.90 -6.60 3.55
C PHE A 147 -16.24 -6.94 2.88
N VAL A 148 -16.71 -8.19 3.00
CA VAL A 148 -17.92 -8.64 2.28
C VAL A 148 -19.13 -7.71 2.55
N PRO A 149 -19.49 -7.38 3.81
CA PRO A 149 -20.63 -6.49 4.06
C PRO A 149 -20.43 -5.07 3.53
N ALA A 150 -19.19 -4.56 3.54
CA ALA A 150 -18.89 -3.22 3.04
C ALA A 150 -18.90 -3.16 1.51
N ALA A 151 -18.41 -4.20 0.84
CA ALA A 151 -18.44 -4.32 -0.62
C ALA A 151 -19.89 -4.42 -1.12
N GLU A 152 -20.73 -5.25 -0.48
CA GLU A 152 -22.17 -5.33 -0.77
C GLU A 152 -22.87 -3.97 -0.61
N ALA A 153 -22.54 -3.23 0.45
CA ALA A 153 -23.10 -1.90 0.68
C ALA A 153 -22.62 -0.85 -0.33
N ALA A 154 -21.44 -1.05 -0.92
CA ALA A 154 -20.81 -0.16 -1.91
C ALA A 154 -21.12 -0.54 -3.37
N ASP A 155 -21.88 -1.60 -3.61
CA ASP A 155 -22.09 -2.19 -4.95
C ASP A 155 -20.76 -2.57 -5.66
N VAL A 156 -19.78 -3.02 -4.85
CA VAL A 156 -18.50 -3.57 -5.31
C VAL A 156 -18.57 -5.10 -5.23
N ASP A 157 -17.88 -5.81 -6.13
CA ASP A 157 -17.84 -7.27 -6.13
C ASP A 157 -17.43 -7.81 -4.75
N PRO A 158 -18.32 -8.53 -4.03
CA PRO A 158 -18.03 -8.99 -2.69
C PRO A 158 -17.18 -10.27 -2.68
N ASP A 159 -16.86 -10.88 -3.83
CA ASP A 159 -15.96 -12.03 -3.88
C ASP A 159 -14.51 -11.58 -3.57
N PRO A 160 -13.91 -12.01 -2.44
CA PRO A 160 -12.54 -11.63 -2.12
C PRO A 160 -11.52 -12.10 -3.16
N GLY A 161 -11.85 -13.12 -3.94
CA GLY A 161 -11.01 -13.67 -5.00
C GLY A 161 -10.81 -12.75 -6.20
N GLU A 162 -11.71 -11.79 -6.40
CA GLU A 162 -11.65 -10.81 -7.51
C GLU A 162 -10.74 -9.61 -7.21
N HIS A 163 -10.12 -9.58 -6.03
CA HIS A 163 -9.29 -8.45 -5.57
C HIS A 163 -7.87 -8.90 -5.21
N THR A 164 -6.90 -8.02 -5.43
CA THR A 164 -5.54 -8.16 -4.88
C THR A 164 -5.51 -7.66 -3.44
N TRP A 165 -4.87 -8.42 -2.54
CA TRP A 165 -4.76 -8.13 -1.11
C TRP A 165 -3.32 -7.91 -0.66
N TRP A 166 -3.02 -6.73 -0.16
CA TRP A 166 -1.72 -6.39 0.40
C TRP A 166 -1.69 -6.62 1.91
N LEU A 167 -0.75 -7.46 2.36
CA LEU A 167 -0.48 -7.63 3.78
C LEU A 167 0.43 -6.51 4.26
N ASP A 168 -0.14 -5.55 4.99
CA ASP A 168 0.60 -4.44 5.56
C ASP A 168 1.40 -4.87 6.80
N VAL A 169 2.73 -4.85 6.66
CA VAL A 169 3.70 -5.24 7.68
C VAL A 169 4.53 -4.04 8.12
N GLU A 170 4.03 -3.34 9.13
CA GLU A 170 4.68 -2.16 9.71
C GLU A 170 4.95 -2.26 11.21
N THR A 171 5.89 -1.44 11.69
CA THR A 171 6.37 -1.41 13.08
C THR A 171 5.42 -0.66 14.02
N THR A 172 4.44 0.05 13.48
CA THR A 172 3.28 0.60 14.18
C THR A 172 2.32 -0.50 14.62
N ASN A 173 2.28 -1.62 13.91
CA ASN A 173 1.48 -2.79 14.26
C ASN A 173 2.09 -3.59 15.42
N THR A 174 1.27 -4.44 16.04
CA THR A 174 1.71 -5.26 17.18
C THR A 174 2.46 -6.50 16.71
N TRP A 175 3.77 -6.55 16.92
CA TRP A 175 4.63 -7.66 16.51
C TRP A 175 5.42 -8.26 17.66
N GLN A 176 5.81 -9.53 17.49
CA GLN A 176 6.80 -10.13 18.36
C GLN A 176 8.20 -9.65 17.97
N THR A 177 9.03 -9.29 18.94
CA THR A 177 10.36 -8.70 18.69
C THR A 177 11.48 -9.36 19.50
N GLY A 178 12.73 -8.93 19.25
CA GLY A 178 13.89 -9.23 20.10
C GLY A 178 14.60 -10.56 19.85
N SER A 179 14.15 -11.40 18.90
CA SER A 179 14.83 -12.67 18.61
C SER A 179 14.46 -13.28 17.25
N ALA A 180 15.28 -14.22 16.76
CA ALA A 180 14.96 -15.00 15.55
C ALA A 180 13.69 -15.87 15.72
N PRO A 181 13.44 -16.53 16.86
CA PRO A 181 12.15 -17.20 17.11
C PRO A 181 10.93 -16.27 17.07
N ALA A 182 11.07 -15.01 17.51
CA ALA A 182 9.99 -14.02 17.40
C ALA A 182 9.65 -13.72 15.92
N ARG A 183 10.67 -13.48 15.09
CA ARG A 183 10.49 -13.30 13.63
C ARG A 183 9.88 -14.53 12.97
N ALA A 184 10.30 -15.74 13.36
CA ALA A 184 9.72 -16.98 12.85
C ALA A 184 8.22 -17.14 13.19
N ARG A 185 7.79 -16.62 14.34
CA ARG A 185 6.37 -16.55 14.70
C ARG A 185 5.61 -15.49 13.91
N ASN A 186 6.22 -14.35 13.62
CA ASN A 186 5.61 -13.32 12.76
C ASN A 186 5.41 -13.84 11.33
N ARG A 187 6.41 -14.50 10.75
CA ARG A 187 6.27 -15.22 9.47
C ARG A 187 5.11 -16.19 9.49
N ALA A 188 5.02 -17.03 10.52
CA ALA A 188 3.93 -17.99 10.65
C ALA A 188 2.55 -17.31 10.64
N ALA A 189 2.40 -16.13 11.27
CA ALA A 189 1.15 -15.37 11.22
C ALA A 189 0.82 -14.88 9.79
N LEU A 190 1.80 -14.33 9.07
CA LEU A 190 1.60 -13.92 7.68
C LEU A 190 1.25 -15.11 6.78
N GLU A 191 1.94 -16.25 6.94
CA GLU A 191 1.63 -17.48 6.20
C GLU A 191 0.20 -17.98 6.46
N GLY A 192 -0.32 -17.79 7.69
CA GLY A 192 -1.70 -18.10 8.01
C GLY A 192 -2.71 -17.18 7.32
N MET A 193 -2.39 -15.88 7.21
CA MET A 193 -3.19 -14.92 6.45
C MET A 193 -3.21 -15.27 4.95
N VAL A 194 -2.04 -15.52 4.36
CA VAL A 194 -1.90 -15.93 2.96
C VAL A 194 -2.69 -17.20 2.69
N ALA A 195 -2.57 -18.22 3.54
CA ALA A 195 -3.30 -19.47 3.35
C ALA A 195 -4.83 -19.27 3.36
N ARG A 196 -5.34 -18.33 4.17
CA ARG A 196 -6.78 -18.04 4.22
C ARG A 196 -7.27 -17.23 3.02
N LEU A 197 -6.50 -16.24 2.58
CA LEU A 197 -6.82 -15.39 1.41
C LEU A 197 -6.68 -16.19 0.12
N ALA A 198 -5.59 -16.93 -0.08
CA ALA A 198 -5.42 -17.79 -1.25
C ALA A 198 -6.53 -18.84 -1.38
N ALA A 199 -7.13 -19.29 -0.26
CA ALA A 199 -8.28 -20.20 -0.28
C ALA A 199 -9.57 -19.57 -0.83
N THR A 200 -9.65 -18.24 -0.99
CA THR A 200 -10.74 -17.57 -1.73
C THR A 200 -10.41 -17.33 -3.20
N GLY A 201 -9.20 -17.68 -3.65
CA GLY A 201 -8.71 -17.33 -4.99
C GLY A 201 -8.02 -15.97 -5.07
N ALA A 202 -7.94 -15.23 -3.96
CA ALA A 202 -7.33 -13.89 -3.93
C ALA A 202 -5.84 -13.93 -4.25
N GLU A 203 -5.39 -12.94 -5.03
CA GLU A 203 -3.97 -12.62 -5.17
C GLU A 203 -3.48 -11.90 -3.91
N VAL A 204 -2.29 -12.24 -3.42
CA VAL A 204 -1.76 -11.69 -2.17
C VAL A 204 -0.36 -11.12 -2.37
N GLY A 205 -0.17 -9.87 -1.93
CA GLY A 205 1.12 -9.18 -1.95
C GLY A 205 1.57 -8.76 -0.54
N LEU A 206 2.78 -8.23 -0.45
CA LEU A 206 3.42 -7.81 0.79
C LEU A 206 3.72 -6.31 0.76
N TYR A 207 3.28 -5.58 1.79
CA TYR A 207 3.60 -4.16 1.96
C TYR A 207 4.53 -3.92 3.13
N SER A 208 5.62 -3.19 2.90
CA SER A 208 6.53 -2.73 3.96
C SER A 208 7.60 -1.78 3.41
N THR A 209 8.46 -1.29 4.31
CA THR A 209 9.83 -0.89 3.92
C THR A 209 10.78 -2.07 4.16
N GLY A 210 11.86 -2.17 3.39
CA GLY A 210 12.88 -3.21 3.62
C GLY A 210 13.45 -3.19 5.05
N ARG A 211 13.51 -2.02 5.72
CA ARG A 211 13.94 -1.91 7.11
C ARG A 211 12.93 -2.52 8.09
N GLN A 212 11.65 -2.19 7.92
CA GLN A 212 10.57 -2.70 8.77
C GLN A 212 10.44 -4.22 8.59
N TRP A 213 10.46 -4.71 7.36
CA TRP A 213 10.44 -6.12 7.02
C TRP A 213 11.57 -6.92 7.67
N ARG A 214 12.84 -6.49 7.53
CA ARG A 214 13.98 -7.17 8.18
C ARG A 214 13.84 -7.24 9.70
N ARG A 215 13.25 -6.22 10.32
CA ARG A 215 13.03 -6.18 11.77
C ARG A 215 11.91 -7.13 12.21
N ILE A 216 10.80 -7.17 11.48
CA ILE A 216 9.57 -7.88 11.85
C ILE A 216 9.61 -9.33 11.38
N VAL A 217 9.95 -9.55 10.11
CA VAL A 217 9.84 -10.82 9.40
C VAL A 217 11.20 -11.46 9.22
N GLY A 218 12.21 -10.68 8.84
CA GLY A 218 13.54 -11.20 8.49
C GLY A 218 13.53 -12.05 7.22
N VAL A 219 14.54 -12.92 7.05
CA VAL A 219 14.65 -13.79 5.88
C VAL A 219 13.50 -14.79 5.82
N VAL A 220 12.95 -14.96 4.62
CA VAL A 220 11.90 -15.91 4.25
C VAL A 220 12.57 -17.01 3.41
N SER A 221 12.40 -18.28 3.81
CA SER A 221 12.94 -19.43 3.07
C SER A 221 12.10 -19.74 1.83
N GLU A 222 12.71 -20.36 0.83
CA GLU A 222 12.06 -20.80 -0.42
C GLU A 222 10.80 -21.65 -0.18
N ASP A 223 10.80 -22.50 0.86
CA ASP A 223 9.65 -23.35 1.21
C ASP A 223 8.45 -22.60 1.84
N SER A 224 8.58 -21.29 2.11
CA SER A 224 7.50 -20.50 2.71
C SER A 224 6.53 -20.04 1.61
N PRO A 225 5.20 -20.06 1.84
CA PRO A 225 4.24 -19.50 0.88
C PRO A 225 4.38 -17.98 0.71
N LEU A 226 5.20 -17.32 1.53
CA LEU A 226 5.52 -15.89 1.36
C LEU A 226 6.59 -15.65 0.30
N HIS A 227 7.38 -16.66 -0.08
CA HIS A 227 8.64 -16.46 -0.79
C HIS A 227 8.49 -15.84 -2.18
N HIS A 228 7.37 -16.12 -2.85
CA HIS A 228 7.07 -15.67 -4.22
C HIS A 228 6.05 -14.54 -4.27
N LEU A 229 5.75 -13.89 -3.15
CA LEU A 229 4.76 -12.81 -3.14
C LEU A 229 5.41 -11.49 -3.56
N ASP A 230 4.70 -10.77 -4.41
CA ASP A 230 5.13 -9.45 -4.87
C ASP A 230 5.11 -8.41 -3.76
N SER A 231 5.92 -7.38 -3.97
CA SER A 231 6.21 -6.33 -3.01
C SER A 231 5.63 -4.99 -3.46
N TRP A 232 4.87 -4.40 -2.54
CA TRP A 232 4.54 -2.98 -2.53
C TRP A 232 5.48 -2.29 -1.54
N LEU A 233 6.45 -1.54 -2.06
CA LEU A 233 7.52 -0.96 -1.24
C LEU A 233 7.20 0.48 -0.82
N ALA A 234 7.30 0.76 0.47
CA ALA A 234 7.11 2.10 1.03
C ALA A 234 8.41 2.85 1.29
N GLY A 235 8.28 4.14 1.62
CA GLY A 235 9.33 4.96 2.23
C GLY A 235 9.88 6.08 1.35
N ALA A 236 9.31 6.31 0.18
CA ALA A 236 9.62 7.49 -0.62
C ALA A 236 8.79 8.70 -0.18
N SER A 237 9.27 9.90 -0.50
CA SER A 237 8.59 11.18 -0.20
C SER A 237 8.31 12.01 -1.45
N SER A 238 8.43 11.39 -2.63
CA SER A 238 8.17 11.98 -3.94
C SER A 238 8.03 10.88 -4.99
N LEU A 239 7.37 11.18 -6.11
CA LEU A 239 7.26 10.26 -7.25
C LEU A 239 8.64 9.84 -7.79
N ALA A 240 9.59 10.76 -7.87
CA ALA A 240 10.96 10.43 -8.28
C ALA A 240 11.61 9.41 -7.33
N GLY A 241 11.30 9.51 -6.02
CA GLY A 241 11.69 8.52 -5.03
C GLY A 241 11.00 7.17 -5.25
N ALA A 242 9.69 7.14 -5.50
CA ALA A 242 8.96 5.90 -5.77
C ALA A 242 9.48 5.19 -7.02
N ARG A 243 9.76 5.91 -8.11
CA ARG A 243 10.41 5.39 -9.32
C ARG A 243 11.78 4.77 -9.03
N ALA A 244 12.55 5.33 -8.08
CA ALA A 244 13.80 4.74 -7.65
C ALA A 244 13.58 3.49 -6.78
N THR A 245 12.56 3.51 -5.91
CA THR A 245 12.15 2.36 -5.07
C THR A 245 11.77 1.14 -5.90
N CYS A 246 11.16 1.32 -7.08
CA CYS A 246 10.87 0.22 -8.02
C CYS A 246 12.11 -0.60 -8.43
N ARG A 247 13.33 -0.08 -8.23
CA ARG A 247 14.59 -0.77 -8.57
C ARG A 247 15.28 -1.37 -7.35
N CYS A 248 14.69 -1.27 -6.17
CA CYS A 248 15.19 -1.91 -4.97
C CYS A 248 14.86 -3.41 -4.96
N ASP A 249 15.56 -4.15 -4.10
CA ASP A 249 15.23 -5.55 -3.86
C ASP A 249 13.81 -5.67 -3.26
N PRO A 250 13.04 -6.69 -3.67
CA PRO A 250 11.75 -7.04 -3.07
C PRO A 250 11.89 -7.40 -1.59
N LEU A 251 10.75 -7.51 -0.89
CA LEU A 251 10.71 -7.91 0.52
C LEU A 251 11.14 -9.38 0.71
N VAL A 252 10.95 -10.20 -0.32
CA VAL A 252 11.29 -11.63 -0.35
C VAL A 252 12.02 -11.95 -1.65
N ASP A 253 13.01 -12.83 -1.58
CA ASP A 253 13.95 -13.07 -2.69
C ASP A 253 13.29 -13.61 -3.97
N GLY A 254 12.10 -14.22 -3.88
CA GLY A 254 11.41 -14.86 -5.00
C GLY A 254 10.24 -14.07 -5.59
N GLY A 255 9.97 -12.84 -5.13
CA GLY A 255 8.92 -11.96 -5.66
C GLY A 255 9.50 -10.75 -6.39
N ASP A 256 8.63 -9.91 -6.96
CA ASP A 256 9.04 -8.68 -7.67
C ASP A 256 8.52 -7.42 -6.96
N VAL A 257 9.12 -6.26 -7.23
CA VAL A 257 8.56 -4.96 -6.80
C VAL A 257 7.61 -4.48 -7.88
N VAL A 258 6.30 -4.51 -7.60
CA VAL A 258 5.26 -4.14 -8.57
C VAL A 258 4.58 -2.81 -8.25
N LEU A 259 4.73 -2.33 -7.01
CA LEU A 259 4.16 -1.07 -6.55
C LEU A 259 5.12 -0.35 -5.61
N ALA A 260 5.17 0.98 -5.66
CA ALA A 260 5.98 1.79 -4.77
C ALA A 260 5.19 2.99 -4.22
N GLN A 261 5.10 3.09 -2.89
CA GLN A 261 4.41 4.18 -2.19
C GLN A 261 5.34 5.38 -1.97
N TYR A 262 4.79 6.57 -2.12
CA TYR A 262 5.36 7.81 -1.63
C TYR A 262 4.32 8.71 -0.97
N VAL A 263 4.75 9.50 0.03
CA VAL A 263 3.84 10.38 0.78
C VAL A 263 4.13 11.85 0.46
N VAL A 264 3.10 12.61 0.10
CA VAL A 264 3.16 14.06 -0.12
C VAL A 264 1.99 14.72 0.59
N GLY A 265 2.27 15.70 1.46
CA GLY A 265 1.21 16.45 2.14
C GLY A 265 0.33 15.62 3.09
N GLY A 266 0.78 14.42 3.50
CA GLY A 266 0.01 13.50 4.33
C GLY A 266 -0.98 12.62 3.57
N LEU A 267 -0.94 12.67 2.23
CA LEU A 267 -1.67 11.77 1.35
C LEU A 267 -0.70 10.75 0.76
N ASP A 268 -1.13 9.50 0.77
CA ASP A 268 -0.36 8.37 0.26
C ASP A 268 -0.65 8.22 -1.24
N HIS A 269 0.42 8.05 -2.02
CA HIS A 269 0.39 7.95 -3.47
C HIS A 269 1.17 6.71 -3.89
N ASP A 270 0.69 6.05 -4.94
CA ASP A 270 1.26 4.80 -5.42
C ASP A 270 1.66 4.88 -6.88
N HIS A 271 2.87 4.41 -7.15
CA HIS A 271 3.43 4.31 -8.49
C HIS A 271 3.58 2.84 -8.87
N SER A 272 2.98 2.45 -10.02
CA SER A 272 3.23 1.14 -10.62
C SER A 272 4.69 0.99 -11.03
N CYS A 273 5.27 -0.16 -10.74
CA CYS A 273 6.63 -0.51 -11.15
C CYS A 273 6.67 -1.43 -12.40
N VAL A 274 5.48 -1.79 -12.91
CA VAL A 274 5.24 -2.67 -14.06
C VAL A 274 4.45 -1.95 -15.16
#